data_AF-Q50K84-F1
#
_entry.id   AF-Q50K84-F1
#
_cell.length_a   1.000
_cell.length_b   1.000
_cell.length_c   1.000
_cell.angle_alpha   90.00
_cell.angle_beta   90.00
_cell.angle_gamma   90.00
#
_symmetry.space_group_name_H-M   'P 1'
#
loop_
_entity.id
_entity.type
_entity.pdbx_description
1 polymer ?
#
loop_
_entity_poly.entity_id
_entity_poly.type
_entity_poly.pdbx_seq_one_letter_code
_entity_poly.pdbx_strand_id
1 'polypeptide(L)'
;KRGGGAKSHCNWTNFVNEFDQPFKYTCPGKKVLTGIRSIHDNHFEDRKFQFQCCKIANMSPNKCQYTGFVNDWHKAMSFTVPPRKAIKGVYSLHDNTK
;
A
#
# COMPACT_ATOMS: atom_id res chain seq x y z
N LYS A 1 8.59 11.43 24.07
CA LYS A 1 9.08 11.34 22.68
C LYS A 1 8.83 9.92 22.16
N ARG A 2 7.89 9.71 21.22
CA ARG A 2 7.56 8.36 20.70
C ARG A 2 8.44 8.11 19.45
N GLY A 3 9.48 7.29 19.60
CA GLY A 3 10.47 7.06 18.54
C GLY A 3 9.89 6.22 17.40
N GLY A 4 9.72 6.84 16.22
CA GLY A 4 9.65 6.09 14.98
C GLY A 4 11.03 5.50 14.70
N GLY A 5 11.11 4.17 14.54
CA GLY A 5 12.37 3.50 14.22
C GLY A 5 12.99 4.06 12.95
N ALA A 6 14.32 4.17 12.91
CA ALA A 6 15.04 4.64 11.73
C ALA A 6 14.68 3.79 10.49
N LYS A 7 14.41 4.47 9.37
CA LYS A 7 14.00 3.86 8.11
C LYS A 7 15.24 3.52 7.26
N SER A 8 15.34 2.29 6.77
CA SER A 8 16.47 1.83 5.93
C SER A 8 16.03 0.84 4.84
N HIS A 9 16.92 0.56 3.88
CA HIS A 9 16.69 -0.40 2.78
C HIS A 9 15.35 -0.22 2.04
N CYS A 10 15.02 1.02 1.73
CA CYS A 10 13.82 1.42 1.01
C CYS A 10 13.95 1.12 -0.47
N ASN A 11 12.96 0.42 -1.03
CA ASN A 11 12.92 0.15 -2.46
C ASN A 11 11.49 0.34 -2.97
N TRP A 12 11.35 0.96 -4.14
CA TRP A 12 10.11 0.98 -4.89
C TRP A 12 9.97 -0.32 -5.68
N THR A 13 8.74 -0.80 -5.81
CA THR A 13 8.40 -1.85 -6.77
C THR A 13 8.32 -1.27 -8.18
N ASN A 14 8.33 -2.14 -9.19
CA ASN A 14 7.69 -1.84 -10.46
C ASN A 14 6.17 -1.67 -10.27
N PHE A 15 5.44 -1.32 -11.32
CA PHE A 15 3.98 -1.37 -11.27
C PHE A 15 3.54 -2.79 -10.89
N VAL A 16 2.65 -2.88 -9.90
CA VAL A 16 2.17 -4.18 -9.40
C VAL A 16 0.89 -4.64 -10.10
N ASN A 17 0.29 -3.77 -10.89
CA ASN A 17 -0.85 -4.03 -11.77
C ASN A 17 -0.71 -3.25 -13.07
N GLU A 18 -1.43 -3.72 -14.10
CA GLU A 18 -1.77 -2.93 -15.27
C GLU A 18 -3.10 -2.17 -15.03
N PHE A 19 -3.49 -1.33 -15.99
CA PHE A 19 -4.83 -0.73 -16.00
C PHE A 19 -5.90 -1.81 -16.09
N ASP A 20 -7.07 -1.53 -15.54
CA ASP A 20 -8.22 -2.43 -15.46
C ASP A 20 -7.92 -3.75 -14.73
N GLN A 21 -6.91 -3.74 -13.85
CA GLN A 21 -6.50 -4.93 -13.11
C GLN A 21 -6.39 -4.64 -11.61
N PRO A 22 -6.95 -5.54 -10.77
CA PRO A 22 -6.77 -5.45 -9.33
C PRO A 22 -5.32 -5.76 -8.95
N PHE A 23 -4.93 -5.40 -7.73
CA PHE A 23 -3.68 -5.87 -7.14
C PHE A 23 -3.87 -6.40 -5.73
N LYS A 24 -2.94 -7.26 -5.32
CA LYS A 24 -2.72 -7.63 -3.92
C LYS A 24 -1.22 -7.67 -3.67
N TYR A 25 -0.71 -6.70 -2.92
CA TYR A 25 0.71 -6.56 -2.69
C TYR A 25 1.04 -6.53 -1.19
N THR A 26 2.10 -7.26 -0.81
CA THR A 26 2.63 -7.28 0.55
C THR A 26 4.13 -7.06 0.51
N CYS A 27 4.64 -6.10 1.28
CA CYS A 27 6.07 -5.85 1.36
C CYS A 27 6.84 -7.09 1.82
N PRO A 28 7.90 -7.50 1.09
CA PRO A 28 8.62 -8.73 1.36
C PRO A 28 9.40 -8.66 2.67
N GLY A 29 9.62 -9.83 3.28
CA GLY A 29 10.39 -9.99 4.51
C GLY A 29 9.83 -9.15 5.67
N LYS A 30 10.74 -8.54 6.45
CA LYS A 30 10.39 -7.70 7.62
C LYS A 30 10.15 -6.22 7.26
N LYS A 31 9.86 -5.91 5.98
CA LYS A 31 9.60 -4.54 5.53
C LYS A 31 8.13 -4.15 5.71
N VAL A 32 7.89 -2.84 5.78
CA VAL A 32 6.58 -2.19 5.79
C VAL A 32 6.45 -1.23 4.62
N LEU A 33 5.22 -0.93 4.24
CA LEU A 33 4.90 0.06 3.22
C LEU A 33 5.07 1.46 3.80
N THR A 34 5.84 2.29 3.11
CA THR A 34 6.13 3.68 3.52
C THR A 34 5.82 4.70 2.43
N GLY A 35 5.36 4.27 1.27
CA GLY A 35 5.02 5.14 0.16
C GLY A 35 4.17 4.42 -0.87
N ILE A 36 3.31 5.20 -1.52
CA ILE A 36 2.45 4.78 -2.63
C ILE A 36 2.70 5.78 -3.77
N ARG A 37 2.84 5.27 -4.99
CA ARG A 37 2.83 6.05 -6.22
C ARG A 37 1.83 5.43 -7.16
N SER A 38 1.18 6.26 -7.96
CA SER A 38 0.28 5.79 -9.00
C SER A 38 0.36 6.67 -10.22
N ILE A 39 0.09 6.09 -11.38
CA ILE A 39 -0.15 6.82 -12.63
C ILE A 39 -1.59 6.56 -13.03
N HIS A 40 -2.31 7.63 -13.35
CA HIS A 40 -3.66 7.58 -13.90
C HIS A 40 -3.60 7.70 -15.42
N ASP A 41 -4.50 7.03 -16.12
CA ASP A 41 -4.69 7.19 -17.54
C ASP A 41 -6.17 7.43 -17.85
N ASN A 42 -6.47 8.48 -18.60
CA ASN A 42 -7.85 8.90 -18.89
C ASN A 42 -8.54 8.03 -19.95
N HIS A 43 -7.82 7.20 -20.70
CA HIS A 43 -8.45 6.24 -21.60
C HIS A 43 -9.10 5.11 -20.81
N PHE A 44 -8.43 4.65 -19.76
CA PHE A 44 -8.92 3.61 -18.86
C PHE A 44 -9.72 4.16 -17.67
N GLU A 45 -9.53 5.44 -17.33
CA GLU A 45 -10.01 6.06 -16.08
C GLU A 45 -9.57 5.26 -14.82
N ASP A 46 -8.43 4.58 -14.91
CA ASP A 46 -7.87 3.70 -13.89
C ASP A 46 -6.41 4.04 -13.54
N ARG A 47 -5.86 3.40 -12.50
CA ARG A 47 -4.53 3.67 -11.95
C ARG A 47 -3.68 2.42 -11.86
N LYS A 48 -2.42 2.54 -12.27
CA LYS A 48 -1.35 1.58 -11.94
C LYS A 48 -0.63 2.01 -10.69
N PHE A 49 -0.25 1.06 -9.84
CA PHE A 49 0.33 1.35 -8.53
C PHE A 49 1.75 0.83 -8.36
N GLN A 50 2.59 1.62 -7.70
CA GLN A 50 3.90 1.23 -7.17
C GLN A 50 3.94 1.46 -5.66
N PHE A 51 4.66 0.61 -4.94
CA PHE A 51 4.75 0.67 -3.50
C PHE A 51 6.21 0.78 -3.03
N GLN A 52 6.46 1.60 -2.03
CA GLN A 52 7.76 1.68 -1.37
C GLN A 52 7.76 0.80 -0.13
N CYS A 53 8.71 -0.13 -0.06
CA CYS A 53 8.93 -0.98 1.10
C CYS A 53 10.26 -0.65 1.79
N CYS A 54 10.22 -0.37 3.09
CA CYS A 54 11.42 -0.10 3.90
C CYS A 54 11.51 -1.04 5.11
N LYS A 55 12.74 -1.31 5.56
CA LYS A 55 12.98 -1.83 6.91
C LYS A 55 12.84 -0.68 7.91
N ILE A 56 12.29 -0.98 9.09
CA ILE A 56 12.19 -0.05 10.20
C ILE A 56 12.94 -0.65 11.38
N ALA A 57 13.88 0.08 11.96
CA ALA A 57 14.67 -0.38 13.09
C ALA A 57 13.75 -0.80 14.25
N ASN A 58 14.08 -1.93 14.87
CA ASN A 58 13.33 -2.50 16.01
C ASN A 58 11.84 -2.79 15.72
N MET A 59 11.46 -2.94 14.45
CA MET A 59 10.11 -3.33 14.05
C MET A 59 10.15 -4.62 13.22
N SER A 60 9.42 -5.64 13.68
CA SER A 60 9.15 -6.85 12.89
C SER A 60 7.63 -7.02 12.81
N PRO A 61 6.99 -6.60 11.70
CA PRO A 61 5.55 -6.75 11.54
C PRO A 61 5.15 -8.21 11.67
N ASN A 62 4.24 -8.49 12.58
CA ASN A 62 3.65 -9.81 12.82
C ASN A 62 2.14 -9.64 13.02
N LYS A 63 1.36 -10.73 12.97
CA LYS A 63 -0.11 -10.71 13.12
C LYS A 63 -0.80 -9.72 12.15
N CYS A 64 -0.51 -9.87 10.87
CA CYS A 64 -1.12 -9.04 9.83
C CYS A 64 -2.62 -9.32 9.72
N GLN A 65 -3.41 -8.27 9.52
CA GLN A 65 -4.87 -8.32 9.38
C GLN A 65 -5.26 -7.35 8.26
N TYR A 66 -6.23 -7.73 7.43
CA TYR A 66 -6.84 -6.79 6.50
C TYR A 66 -7.85 -5.92 7.24
N THR A 67 -7.96 -4.67 6.84
CA THR A 67 -9.12 -3.83 7.16
C THR A 67 -10.26 -4.16 6.22
N GLY A 68 -11.45 -3.60 6.46
CA GLY A 68 -12.41 -3.40 5.39
C GLY A 68 -11.88 -2.41 4.33
N PHE A 69 -12.66 -2.20 3.27
CA PHE A 69 -12.34 -1.18 2.27
C PHE A 69 -12.25 0.21 2.92
N VAL A 70 -11.17 0.91 2.60
CA VAL A 70 -10.88 2.25 3.15
C VAL A 70 -11.63 3.35 2.39
N ASN A 71 -12.03 3.06 1.15
CA ASN A 71 -12.83 3.91 0.28
C ASN A 71 -13.83 3.06 -0.51
N ASP A 72 -14.77 3.75 -1.16
CA ASP A 72 -15.70 3.18 -2.14
C ASP A 72 -15.28 3.59 -3.57
N TRP A 73 -15.97 3.08 -4.59
CA TRP A 73 -15.76 3.44 -5.99
C TRP A 73 -15.78 4.96 -6.20
N HIS A 74 -14.81 5.47 -6.97
CA HIS A 74 -14.64 6.90 -7.26
C HIS A 74 -14.44 7.82 -6.04
N LYS A 75 -14.13 7.28 -4.84
CA LYS A 75 -13.88 8.07 -3.63
C LYS A 75 -12.40 8.14 -3.28
N ALA A 76 -12.02 9.26 -2.67
CA ALA A 76 -10.68 9.44 -2.11
C ALA A 76 -10.41 8.43 -0.99
N MET A 77 -9.17 7.93 -0.94
CA MET A 77 -8.70 7.02 0.10
C MET A 77 -7.91 7.80 1.17
N SER A 78 -8.32 7.68 2.43
CA SER A 78 -7.59 8.21 3.59
C SER A 78 -7.62 7.19 4.74
N PHE A 79 -6.45 6.84 5.26
CA PHE A 79 -6.32 5.88 6.35
C PHE A 79 -5.25 6.29 7.35
N THR A 80 -5.60 6.24 8.63
CA THR A 80 -4.65 6.43 9.73
C THR A 80 -4.40 5.11 10.44
N VAL A 81 -3.15 4.68 10.47
CA VAL A 81 -2.74 3.44 11.13
C VAL A 81 -2.89 3.58 12.65
N PRO A 82 -3.53 2.61 13.36
CA PRO A 82 -3.58 2.64 14.81
C PRO A 82 -2.19 2.63 15.47
N PRO A 83 -2.06 3.09 16.72
CA PRO A 83 -0.78 3.07 17.44
C PRO A 83 -0.15 1.67 17.47
N ARG A 84 1.18 1.61 17.31
CA ARG A 84 1.98 0.36 17.28
C ARG A 84 1.64 -0.59 16.12
N LYS A 85 0.96 -0.11 15.07
CA LYS A 85 0.77 -0.84 13.82
C LYS A 85 1.48 -0.14 12.66
N ALA A 86 1.66 -0.87 11.57
CA ALA A 86 2.21 -0.35 10.31
C ALA A 86 1.47 -1.00 9.14
N ILE A 87 1.43 -0.32 8.00
CA ILE A 87 0.90 -0.91 6.76
C ILE A 87 1.96 -1.86 6.21
N LYS A 88 1.60 -3.14 6.00
CA LYS A 88 2.51 -4.13 5.39
C LYS A 88 2.14 -4.44 3.94
N GLY A 89 0.85 -4.42 3.65
CA GLY A 89 0.31 -4.71 2.33
C GLY A 89 -1.00 -3.97 2.10
N VAL A 90 -1.39 -3.90 0.83
CA VAL A 90 -2.59 -3.25 0.32
C VAL A 90 -3.13 -4.12 -0.82
N TYR A 91 -4.43 -4.12 -1.00
CA TYR A 91 -5.07 -4.74 -2.15
C TYR A 91 -6.15 -3.81 -2.70
N SER A 92 -6.48 -3.97 -3.97
CA SER A 92 -7.58 -3.30 -4.65
C SER A 92 -8.49 -4.34 -5.31
N LEU A 93 -9.72 -3.91 -5.60
CA LEU A 93 -10.61 -4.56 -6.55
C LEU A 93 -10.82 -3.62 -7.74
N HIS A 94 -11.24 -4.20 -8.85
CA HIS A 94 -11.54 -3.47 -10.08
C HIS A 94 -12.81 -4.07 -10.70
N ASP A 95 -13.70 -3.23 -11.19
CA ASP A 95 -14.95 -3.59 -11.86
C ASP A 95 -15.30 -2.49 -12.88
N ASN A 96 -15.23 -2.81 -14.17
CA ASN A 96 -15.53 -1.90 -15.29
C ASN A 96 -17.00 -1.46 -15.38
N THR A 97 -17.89 -2.04 -14.57
CA THR A 97 -19.31 -1.69 -14.54
C THR A 97 -19.68 -0.71 -13.41
N LYS A 98 -18.70 -0.32 -12.60
CA LYS A 98 -18.86 0.52 -11.41
C LYS A 98 -18.29 1.91 -11.58
#